data_AF-A0A932BFU5-F1
#
_entry.id   AF-A0A932BFU5-F1
#
_cell.length_a   1.000
_cell.length_b   1.000
_cell.length_c   1.000
_cell.angle_alpha   90.00
_cell.angle_beta   90.00
_cell.angle_gamma   90.00
#
_symmetry.space_group_name_H-M   'P 1'
#
loop_
_entity.id
_entity.type
_entity.pdbx_description
1 polymer ?
#
loop_
_entity_poly.entity_id
_entity_poly.type
_entity_poly.pdbx_seq_one_letter_code
_entity_poly.pdbx_strand_id
1 'polypeptide(L)' 'MKNAIAHLPPRFTIGELALVCKGISRRTLVRALHDLRGEGIVRSLGRGPHAQWERTGR' A
#
# COMPACT_ATOMS: atom_id res chain seq x y z
N MET A 1 3.86 -9.19 0.17
CA MET A 1 3.43 -7.78 0.08
C MET A 1 4.15 -7.00 -1.02
N LYS A 2 5.50 -6.98 -1.04
CA LYS A 2 6.29 -6.27 -2.07
C LYS A 2 5.90 -6.66 -3.52
N ASN A 3 5.77 -7.96 -3.81
CA ASN A 3 5.31 -8.43 -5.13
C ASN A 3 3.87 -8.00 -5.48
N ALA A 4 2.97 -7.91 -4.50
CA ALA A 4 1.59 -7.49 -4.75
C ALA A 4 1.50 -5.99 -5.13
N ILE A 5 2.31 -5.16 -4.47
CA ILE A 5 2.42 -3.72 -4.80
C ILE A 5 3.06 -3.51 -6.17
N ALA A 6 3.93 -4.42 -6.62
CA ALA A 6 4.54 -4.35 -7.95
C ALA A 6 3.51 -4.41 -9.09
N HIS A 7 2.37 -5.07 -8.87
CA HIS A 7 1.27 -5.18 -9.84
C HIS A 7 0.21 -4.08 -9.70
N LEU A 8 0.32 -3.23 -8.67
CA LEU A 8 -0.58 -2.09 -8.50
C LEU A 8 -0.08 -0.89 -9.32
N PRO A 9 -1.02 0.01 -9.72
CA PRO A 9 -0.65 1.28 -10.32
C PRO A 9 0.31 2.07 -9.43
N PRO A 10 1.07 3.04 -9.98
CA PRO A 10 2.01 3.86 -9.21
C PRO A 10 1.37 4.51 -7.99
N ARG A 11 0.09 4.88 -8.09
CA ARG A 11 -0.75 5.35 -7.00
C ARG A 11 -1.90 4.37 -6.75
N PHE A 12 -2.14 4.04 -5.50
CA PHE A 12 -3.18 3.10 -5.11
C PHE A 12 -3.71 3.42 -3.72
N THR A 13 -4.86 2.87 -3.41
CA THR A 13 -5.54 2.94 -2.11
C THR A 13 -5.41 1.60 -1.38
N ILE A 14 -5.67 1.61 -0.08
CA ILE A 14 -5.76 0.37 0.71
C ILE A 14 -6.86 -0.56 0.17
N GLY A 15 -7.93 0.00 -0.40
CA GLY A 15 -9.01 -0.78 -1.02
C GLY A 15 -8.52 -1.57 -2.24
N GLU A 16 -7.80 -0.91 -3.14
CA GLU A 16 -7.20 -1.57 -4.32
C GLU A 16 -6.16 -2.61 -3.91
N LEU A 17 -5.35 -2.30 -2.90
CA LEU A 17 -4.40 -3.27 -2.34
C LEU A 17 -5.11 -4.49 -1.73
N ALA A 18 -6.26 -4.31 -1.09
CA ALA A 18 -7.05 -5.41 -0.55
C ALA A 18 -7.65 -6.31 -1.65
N LEU A 19 -8.00 -5.75 -2.81
CA LEU A 19 -8.48 -6.53 -3.96
C LEU A 19 -7.39 -7.46 -4.52
N VAL A 20 -6.13 -7.01 -4.52
CA VAL A 20 -4.97 -7.83 -4.93
C VAL A 20 -4.58 -8.82 -3.84
N CYS A 21 -4.62 -8.40 -2.57
CA CYS A 21 -4.27 -9.23 -1.41
C CYS A 21 -5.51 -9.85 -0.75
N LYS A 22 -6.24 -10.69 -1.50
CA LYS A 22 -7.43 -11.39 -1.00
C LYS A 22 -7.11 -12.17 0.29
N GLY A 23 -8.00 -12.08 1.28
CA GLY A 23 -7.87 -12.76 2.57
C GLY A 23 -6.95 -12.07 3.60
N ILE A 24 -6.30 -10.97 3.23
CA ILE A 24 -5.50 -10.18 4.18
C ILE A 24 -6.37 -9.09 4.82
N SER A 25 -6.37 -9.03 6.15
CA SER A 25 -7.12 -8.01 6.88
C SER A 25 -6.64 -6.60 6.55
N ARG A 26 -7.56 -5.63 6.52
CA ARG A 26 -7.23 -4.21 6.32
C ARG A 26 -6.17 -3.70 7.31
N ARG A 27 -6.20 -4.18 8.55
CA ARG A 27 -5.22 -3.83 9.60
C ARG A 27 -3.82 -4.32 9.23
N THR A 28 -3.70 -5.55 8.75
CA THR A 28 -2.43 -6.12 8.27
C THR A 28 -1.90 -5.34 7.08
N LEU A 29 -2.78 -4.96 6.15
CA LEU A 29 -2.40 -4.17 4.98
C LEU A 29 -1.83 -2.80 5.37
N VAL A 30 -2.50 -2.12 6.29
CA VAL A 30 -2.04 -0.82 6.82
C VAL A 30 -0.69 -0.96 7.50
N ARG A 31 -0.50 -1.96 8.37
CA ARG A 31 0.80 -2.21 9.04
C ARG A 31 1.92 -2.37 8.02
N ALA A 32 1.74 -3.26 7.05
CA ALA A 32 2.77 -3.51 6.05
C ALA A 32 3.03 -2.28 5.14
N LEU A 33 2.04 -1.43 4.87
CA LEU A 33 2.28 -0.16 4.16
C LEU A 33 3.11 0.82 5.00
N HIS A 34 2.92 0.85 6.32
CA HIS A 34 3.76 1.64 7.22
C HIS A 34 5.20 1.10 7.27
N ASP A 35 5.38 -0.22 7.30
CA ASP A 35 6.72 -0.85 7.27
C ASP A 35 7.43 -0.49 5.96
N LEU A 36 6.75 -0.66 4.81
CA LEU A 36 7.28 -0.32 3.49
C LEU A 36 7.55 1.17 3.31
N ARG A 37 6.81 2.03 4.00
CA ARG A 37 7.11 3.47 4.05
C ARG A 37 8.37 3.75 4.84
N GLY A 38 8.59 3.05 5.95
CA GLY A 38 9.84 3.11 6.72
C GLY A 38 11.05 2.68 5.88
N GLU A 39 10.85 1.72 4.98
CA GLU A 39 11.86 1.26 4.01
C GLU A 39 12.01 2.18 2.77
N GLY A 40 11.19 3.23 2.64
CA GLY A 40 11.25 4.13 1.49
C GLY A 40 10.73 3.54 0.17
N ILE A 41 9.96 2.44 0.22
CA ILE A 41 9.39 1.74 -0.96
C ILE A 41 8.04 2.35 -1.37
N VAL A 42 7.31 2.93 -0.41
CA VAL A 42 6.08 3.68 -0.67
C VAL A 42 6.06 4.99 0.12
N ARG A 43 5.30 5.98 -0.36
CA ARG A 43 4.95 7.18 0.40
C ARG A 43 3.45 7.32 0.52
N SER A 44 3.00 7.83 1.66
CA SER A 44 1.60 8.20 1.87
C SER A 44 1.37 9.60 1.31
N LEU A 45 0.33 9.75 0.48
CA LEU A 45 -0.08 11.02 -0.12
C LEU A 45 -1.22 11.71 0.65
N GLY A 46 -1.77 11.06 1.68
CA GLY A 46 -2.89 11.59 2.45
C GLY A 46 -3.16 10.76 3.71
N ARG A 47 -4.05 11.27 4.57
CA ARG A 47 -4.44 10.62 5.83
C ARG A 47 -5.89 10.12 5.76
N GLY A 48 -6.21 9.13 6.57
CA GLY A 48 -7.59 8.64 6.74
C GLY A 48 -7.93 7.39 5.93
N PRO A 49 -9.22 6.99 5.92
CA PRO A 49 -9.66 5.71 5.38
C PRO A 49 -9.44 5.55 3.87
N HIS A 50 -9.38 6.68 3.15
CA HIS A 50 -9.13 6.76 1.71
C HIS A 50 -7.72 7.26 1.38
N ALA A 51 -6.79 7.16 2.33
CA ALA A 51 -5.40 7.53 2.12
C ALA A 51 -4.84 6.86 0.86
N GLN A 52 -4.32 7.69 -0.03
CA GLN A 52 -3.58 7.23 -1.20
C GLN A 52 -2.12 6.97 -0.82
N TRP A 53 -1.57 5.97 -1.47
CA TRP A 53 -0.19 5.56 -1.37
C TRP A 53 0.41 5.58 -2.75
N GLU A 54 1.67 5.97 -2.83
CA GLU A 54 2.42 5.96 -4.07
C GLU A 54 3.66 5.11 -3.88
N ARG A 55 3.97 4.30 -4.89
CA ARG A 55 5.24 3.58 -4.95
C ARG A 55 6.34 4.60 -5.17
N THR A 56 7.28 4.67 -4.23
CA THR A 56 8.52 5.41 -4.42
C THR A 56 9.47 4.49 -5.16
N GLY A 57 9.25 4.44 -6.48
CA GLY A 57 10.12 3.71 -7.40
C GLY A 57 11.25 4.61 -7.89
N ARG A 58 12.47 4.11 -7.75
CA ARG A 58 13.24 3.83 -8.96
C ARG A 58 12.93 2.41 -9.38
#